data_AF-A0A8C9DDA8-F1
#
_entry.id   AF-A0A8C9DDA8-F1
#
_cell.length_a   1.000
_cell.length_b   1.000
_cell.length_c   1.000
_cell.angle_alpha   90.00
_cell.angle_beta   90.00
_cell.angle_gamma   90.00
#
_symmetry.space_group_name_H-M   'P 1'
#
loop_
_entity.id
_entity.type
_entity.pdbx_description
1 polymer ?
#
loop_
_entity_poly.entity_id
_entity_poly.type
_entity_poly.pdbx_seq_one_letter_code
_entity_poly.pdbx_strand_id
1 'polypeptide(L)'
;MGLPWPRLWLKRLWVLLQVAVHVAVGKVLLTLFPERVTQHILSLGQQTGMAKNPHFTHDNWVPTFFSTQYFWFVLKVRWQQLEDMTERGGLAPNCPVVHLSGQRCNIWDFMQGNRPLVLNFGSCTPSFLFKFDQFKRLVEDFSSIADFLIIYIEEAHASG
;
A
#
# COMPACT_ATOMS: atom_id res chain seq x y z
N MET A 1 -0.53 3.76 -22.95
CA MET A 1 -1.13 4.98 -23.55
C MET A 1 -2.05 5.61 -22.51
N GLY A 2 -1.75 6.83 -22.08
CA GLY A 2 -2.55 7.52 -21.06
C GLY A 2 -3.99 7.76 -21.50
N LEU A 3 -4.93 7.58 -20.58
CA LEU A 3 -6.35 7.86 -20.83
C LEU A 3 -6.52 9.33 -21.25
N PRO A 4 -7.39 9.67 -22.22
CA PRO A 4 -7.65 11.07 -22.56
C PRO A 4 -8.14 11.85 -21.32
N TRP A 5 -7.56 13.03 -21.12
CA TRP A 5 -7.79 13.94 -19.98
C TRP A 5 -9.25 14.07 -19.51
N PRO A 6 -10.27 14.26 -20.37
CA PRO A 6 -11.65 14.38 -19.92
C PRO A 6 -12.19 13.07 -19.32
N ARG A 7 -11.76 11.92 -19.85
CA ARG A 7 -12.15 10.61 -19.34
C ARG A 7 -11.51 10.31 -17.99
N LEU A 8 -10.26 10.77 -17.79
CA LEU A 8 -9.59 10.67 -16.50
C LEU A 8 -10.35 11.49 -15.44
N TRP A 9 -10.67 12.75 -15.73
CA TRP A 9 -11.46 13.60 -14.83
C TRP A 9 -12.82 13.00 -14.45
N LEU A 10 -13.52 12.40 -15.41
CA LEU A 10 -14.79 11.72 -15.13
C LEU A 10 -14.61 10.54 -14.17
N LYS A 11 -13.58 9.71 -14.40
CA LYS A 11 -13.22 8.61 -13.49
C LYS A 11 -12.82 9.12 -12.12
N ARG A 12 -12.07 10.22 -12.06
CA ARG A 12 -11.64 10.87 -10.83
C ARG A 12 -12.84 11.33 -9.99
N LEU A 13 -13.80 12.00 -10.62
CA LEU A 13 -15.05 12.44 -9.98
C LEU A 13 -15.88 11.23 -9.51
N TRP A 14 -15.96 10.19 -10.31
CA TRP A 14 -16.66 8.96 -9.95
C TRP A 14 -16.03 8.27 -8.72
N VAL A 15 -14.71 8.17 -8.67
CA VAL A 15 -13.99 7.63 -7.49
C VAL A 15 -14.27 8.48 -6.26
N LEU A 16 -14.25 9.82 -6.38
CA LEU A 16 -14.61 10.70 -5.26
C LEU A 16 -16.01 10.42 -4.73
N LEU A 17 -17.00 10.27 -5.62
CA LEU A 17 -18.37 9.92 -5.23
C LEU A 17 -18.44 8.55 -4.54
N GLN A 18 -17.77 7.54 -5.08
CA GLN A 18 -17.72 6.21 -4.47
C GLN A 18 -17.11 6.23 -3.06
N VAL A 19 -15.98 6.92 -2.87
CA VAL A 19 -15.31 7.02 -1.57
C VAL A 19 -16.18 7.81 -0.58
N ALA A 20 -16.82 8.90 -1.04
CA ALA A 20 -17.73 9.69 -0.21
C ALA A 20 -18.93 8.87 0.26
N VAL A 21 -19.59 8.14 -0.64
CA VAL A 21 -20.72 7.25 -0.29
C VAL A 21 -20.26 6.14 0.65
N HIS A 22 -19.11 5.50 0.40
CA HIS A 22 -18.59 4.44 1.25
C HIS A 22 -18.32 4.94 2.68
N VAL A 23 -17.70 6.11 2.83
CA VAL A 23 -17.44 6.71 4.14
C VAL A 23 -18.72 7.16 4.83
N ALA A 24 -19.67 7.75 4.10
CA ALA A 24 -20.97 8.15 4.66
C ALA A 24 -21.77 6.96 5.17
N VAL A 25 -21.89 5.89 4.38
CA VAL A 25 -22.57 4.65 4.78
C VAL A 25 -21.85 4.01 5.96
N GLY A 26 -20.52 3.94 5.94
CA GLY A 26 -19.73 3.43 7.07
C GLY A 26 -19.96 4.21 8.36
N LYS A 27 -20.01 5.54 8.30
CA LYS A 27 -20.36 6.40 9.44
C LYS A 27 -21.77 6.16 9.96
N VAL A 28 -22.76 6.08 9.07
CA VAL A 28 -24.16 5.79 9.45
C VAL A 28 -24.25 4.42 10.15
N LEU A 29 -23.58 3.40 9.60
CA LEU A 29 -23.55 2.07 10.21
C LEU A 29 -22.82 2.07 11.56
N LEU A 30 -21.74 2.84 11.72
CA LEU A 30 -21.08 3.02 13.01
C LEU A 30 -21.99 3.67 14.05
N THR A 31 -22.83 4.63 13.64
CA THR A 31 -23.79 5.28 14.54
C THR A 31 -24.95 4.37 14.91
N LEU A 32 -25.46 3.56 13.96
CA LEU A 32 -26.62 2.69 14.18
C LEU A 32 -26.27 1.35 14.83
N PHE A 33 -25.12 0.76 14.47
CA PHE A 33 -24.70 -0.59 14.85
C PHE A 33 -23.19 -0.66 15.17
N PRO A 34 -22.71 0.08 16.18
CA PRO A 34 -21.27 0.21 16.47
C PRO A 34 -20.60 -1.15 16.71
N GLU A 35 -21.24 -2.04 17.47
CA GLU A 35 -20.67 -3.36 17.80
C GLU A 35 -20.47 -4.24 16.56
N ARG A 36 -21.45 -4.26 15.65
CA ARG A 36 -21.40 -5.07 14.42
C ARG A 36 -20.31 -4.60 13.48
N VAL A 37 -20.17 -3.28 13.33
CA VAL A 37 -19.14 -2.70 12.46
C VAL A 37 -17.75 -2.93 13.04
N THR A 38 -17.57 -2.74 14.34
CA THR A 38 -16.30 -3.03 15.02
C THR A 38 -15.90 -4.50 14.86
N GLN A 39 -16.83 -5.44 15.05
CA GLN A 39 -16.56 -6.87 14.80
C GLN A 39 -16.16 -7.16 13.35
N HIS A 40 -16.83 -6.52 12.38
CA HIS A 40 -16.48 -6.66 10.97
C HIS A 40 -15.06 -6.14 10.68
N ILE A 41 -14.72 -4.95 11.18
CA ILE A 41 -13.38 -4.36 11.06
C ILE A 41 -12.31 -5.26 11.70
N LEU A 42 -12.59 -5.82 12.88
CA LEU A 42 -11.69 -6.77 13.54
C LEU A 42 -11.46 -8.03 12.70
N SER A 43 -12.52 -8.59 12.10
CA SER A 43 -12.41 -9.76 11.23
C SER A 43 -11.53 -9.48 9.99
N LEU A 44 -11.66 -8.29 9.39
CA LEU A 44 -10.79 -7.80 8.33
C LEU A 44 -9.33 -7.66 8.80
N GLY A 45 -9.13 -7.14 10.02
CA GLY A 45 -7.82 -7.03 10.65
C GLY A 45 -7.14 -8.39 10.85
N GLN A 46 -7.90 -9.44 11.19
CA GLN A 46 -7.37 -10.80 11.33
C GLN A 46 -6.95 -11.41 9.98
N GLN A 47 -7.75 -11.20 8.93
CA GLN A 47 -7.43 -11.70 7.58
C GLN A 47 -6.22 -11.00 6.96
N THR A 48 -6.13 -9.68 7.12
CA THR A 48 -5.02 -8.86 6.60
C THR A 48 -3.74 -8.99 7.43
N GLY A 49 -3.82 -9.58 8.63
CA GLY A 49 -2.71 -9.73 9.55
C GLY A 49 -2.43 -8.49 10.41
N MET A 50 -3.18 -7.39 10.24
CA MET A 50 -3.06 -6.19 11.08
C MET A 50 -3.36 -6.50 12.55
N ALA A 51 -4.32 -7.40 12.83
CA ALA A 51 -4.69 -7.79 14.18
C ALA A 51 -3.71 -8.79 14.85
N LYS A 52 -2.68 -9.26 14.14
CA LYS A 52 -1.64 -10.16 14.70
C LYS A 52 -0.48 -9.40 15.35
N ASN A 53 -0.45 -8.08 15.22
CA ASN A 53 0.63 -7.24 15.73
C ASN A 53 0.36 -6.81 17.18
N PRO A 54 1.18 -7.21 18.17
CA PRO A 54 0.97 -6.87 19.58
C PRO A 54 1.12 -5.37 19.89
N HIS A 55 1.83 -4.61 19.04
CA HIS A 55 1.98 -3.15 19.17
C HIS A 55 0.88 -2.36 18.45
N PHE A 56 -0.02 -3.03 17.70
CA PHE A 56 -1.09 -2.40 16.93
C PHE A 56 -2.45 -2.84 17.47
N THR A 57 -2.76 -2.34 18.67
CA THR A 57 -4.01 -2.63 19.38
C THR A 57 -5.20 -2.09 18.61
N HIS A 58 -6.33 -2.79 18.70
CA HIS A 58 -7.57 -2.44 18.01
C HIS A 58 -8.06 -1.02 18.31
N ASP A 59 -7.85 -0.54 19.53
CA ASP A 59 -8.20 0.82 19.96
C ASP A 59 -7.50 1.91 19.14
N ASN A 60 -6.31 1.63 18.62
CA ASN A 60 -5.52 2.64 17.89
C ASN A 60 -5.93 2.76 16.41
N TRP A 61 -6.47 1.71 15.81
CA TRP A 61 -6.69 1.67 14.36
C TRP A 61 -8.15 1.51 13.97
N VAL A 62 -9.00 0.86 14.76
CA VAL A 62 -10.45 0.77 14.49
C VAL A 62 -11.08 2.16 14.34
N PRO A 63 -10.77 3.16 15.20
CA PRO A 63 -11.34 4.51 15.07
C PRO A 63 -10.88 5.25 13.80
N THR A 64 -9.79 4.82 13.17
CA THR A 64 -9.33 5.46 11.94
C THR A 64 -10.25 5.14 10.76
N PHE A 65 -10.98 4.02 10.79
CA PHE A 65 -11.89 3.62 9.71
C PHE A 65 -13.06 4.61 9.59
N PHE A 66 -13.38 4.99 8.34
CA PHE A 66 -14.42 5.97 8.02
C PHE A 66 -14.22 7.37 8.64
N SER A 67 -13.05 7.66 9.20
CA SER A 67 -12.67 9.01 9.62
C SER A 67 -12.41 9.94 8.42
N THR A 68 -12.28 11.24 8.68
CA THR A 68 -11.88 12.22 7.64
C THR A 68 -10.48 11.90 7.10
N GLN A 69 -9.56 11.44 7.95
CA GLN A 69 -8.22 11.02 7.52
C GLN A 69 -8.29 9.80 6.59
N TYR A 70 -9.13 8.81 6.91
CA TYR A 70 -9.36 7.65 6.06
C TYR A 70 -9.94 8.02 4.70
N PHE A 71 -10.89 8.96 4.67
CA PHE A 71 -11.44 9.48 3.40
C PHE A 71 -10.33 10.00 2.49
N TRP A 72 -9.50 10.93 2.99
CA TRP A 72 -8.41 11.52 2.20
C TRP A 72 -7.37 10.48 1.78
N PHE A 73 -7.03 9.54 2.67
CA PHE A 73 -6.09 8.46 2.38
C PHE A 73 -6.59 7.54 1.25
N VAL A 74 -7.81 7.01 1.38
CA VAL A 74 -8.39 6.10 0.37
C VAL A 74 -8.58 6.82 -0.95
N LEU A 75 -9.01 8.08 -0.91
CA LEU A 75 -9.18 8.90 -2.10
C LEU A 75 -7.84 9.13 -2.81
N LYS A 76 -6.78 9.49 -2.08
CA LYS A 76 -5.40 9.63 -2.61
C LYS A 76 -4.95 8.34 -3.29
N VAL A 77 -5.06 7.20 -2.59
CA VAL A 77 -4.60 5.90 -3.11
C VAL A 77 -5.38 5.49 -4.37
N ARG A 78 -6.71 5.58 -4.36
CA ARG A 78 -7.52 5.24 -5.54
C ARG A 78 -7.28 6.19 -6.71
N TRP A 79 -6.95 7.44 -6.44
CA TRP A 79 -6.54 8.36 -7.50
C TRP A 79 -5.23 7.99 -8.14
N GLN A 80 -4.21 7.68 -7.33
CA GLN A 80 -2.92 7.22 -7.84
C GLN A 80 -3.07 5.93 -8.65
N GLN A 81 -3.93 5.00 -8.22
CA GLN A 81 -4.23 3.77 -8.97
C GLN A 81 -4.88 4.00 -10.34
N LEU A 82 -5.61 5.11 -10.55
CA LEU A 82 -6.16 5.44 -11.86
C LEU A 82 -5.09 5.83 -12.89
N GLU A 83 -3.92 6.24 -12.41
CA GLU A 83 -2.77 6.63 -13.21
C GLU A 83 -1.70 5.53 -13.28
N ASP A 84 -1.86 4.48 -12.47
CA ASP A 84 -0.98 3.34 -12.50
C ASP A 84 -1.10 2.63 -13.86
N MET A 85 0.04 2.49 -14.52
CA MET A 85 0.16 1.81 -15.81
C MET A 85 0.79 0.43 -15.66
N THR A 86 1.04 0.00 -14.43
CA THR A 86 1.64 -1.31 -14.16
C THR A 86 0.59 -2.40 -14.24
N GLU A 87 0.80 -3.35 -15.14
CA GLU A 87 -0.05 -4.52 -15.29
C GLU A 87 0.84 -5.76 -15.34
N ARG A 88 0.35 -6.89 -14.80
CA ARG A 88 1.09 -8.15 -14.85
C ARG A 88 1.32 -8.56 -16.31
N GLY A 89 2.59 -8.80 -16.67
CA GLY A 89 3.00 -9.10 -18.04
C GLY A 89 3.32 -7.87 -18.89
N GLY A 90 3.06 -6.67 -18.38
CA GLY A 90 3.58 -5.42 -18.94
C GLY A 90 5.04 -5.19 -18.59
N LEU A 91 5.63 -4.14 -19.18
CA LEU A 91 6.99 -3.72 -18.84
C LEU A 91 7.03 -3.12 -17.43
N ALA A 92 7.97 -3.60 -16.60
CA ALA A 92 8.21 -3.04 -15.28
C ALA A 92 8.71 -1.58 -15.42
N PRO A 93 8.13 -0.60 -14.72
CA PRO A 93 8.56 0.80 -14.81
C PRO A 93 10.01 1.00 -14.39
N ASN A 94 10.76 1.80 -15.17
CA ASN A 94 12.10 2.21 -14.81
C ASN A 94 12.09 3.47 -13.94
N CYS A 95 11.61 3.36 -12.70
CA CYS A 95 11.52 4.51 -11.80
C CYS A 95 12.89 4.93 -11.27
N PRO A 96 13.13 6.25 -11.07
CA PRO A 96 14.33 6.72 -10.40
C PRO A 96 14.29 6.38 -8.91
N VAL A 97 15.43 5.96 -8.37
CA VAL A 97 15.67 5.66 -6.97
C VAL A 97 16.98 6.32 -6.51
N VAL A 98 17.18 6.38 -5.21
CA VAL A 98 18.40 6.93 -4.61
C VAL A 98 19.09 5.80 -3.85
N HIS A 99 20.32 5.49 -4.24
CA HIS A 99 21.16 4.56 -3.51
C HIS A 99 21.52 5.14 -2.14
N LEU A 100 21.82 4.30 -1.15
CA LEU A 100 22.18 4.76 0.21
C LEU A 100 23.42 5.66 0.24
N SER A 101 24.27 5.60 -0.80
CA SER A 101 25.39 6.53 -0.99
C SER A 101 24.97 7.94 -1.42
N GLY A 102 23.68 8.19 -1.67
CA GLY A 102 23.14 9.44 -2.20
C GLY A 102 23.13 9.54 -3.72
N GLN A 103 23.68 8.55 -4.43
CA GLN A 103 23.68 8.52 -5.90
C GLN A 103 22.29 8.21 -6.44
N ARG A 104 21.85 8.97 -7.46
CA ARG A 104 20.63 8.64 -8.20
C ARG A 104 20.92 7.54 -9.22
N CYS A 105 20.06 6.54 -9.24
CA CYS A 105 20.03 5.44 -10.21
C CYS A 105 18.57 5.09 -10.52
N ASN A 106 18.33 4.11 -11.39
CA ASN A 106 16.99 3.63 -11.69
C ASN A 106 16.85 2.15 -11.31
N ILE A 107 15.60 1.68 -11.23
CA ILE A 107 15.29 0.28 -10.88
C ILE A 107 15.96 -0.71 -11.84
N TRP A 108 16.00 -0.41 -13.14
CA TRP A 108 16.59 -1.32 -14.13
C TRP A 108 18.10 -1.49 -13.99
N ASP A 109 18.79 -0.54 -13.34
CA ASP A 109 20.24 -0.63 -13.12
C ASP A 109 20.60 -1.79 -12.17
N PHE A 110 19.63 -2.32 -11.43
CA PHE A 110 19.78 -3.48 -10.54
C PHE A 110 19.40 -4.82 -11.20
N MET A 111 18.92 -4.81 -12.44
CA MET A 111 18.57 -6.04 -13.16
C MET A 111 19.81 -6.74 -13.72
N GLN A 112 19.97 -8.03 -13.41
CA GLN A 112 21.13 -8.82 -13.86
C GLN A 112 20.71 -9.88 -14.89
N GLY A 113 20.85 -9.54 -16.17
CA GLY A 113 20.50 -10.44 -17.27
C GLY A 113 19.03 -10.89 -17.20
N ASN A 114 18.81 -12.21 -17.20
CA ASN A 114 17.47 -12.81 -17.15
C ASN A 114 17.04 -13.24 -15.74
N ARG A 115 17.80 -12.86 -14.70
CA ARG A 115 17.42 -13.18 -13.31
C ARG A 115 16.21 -12.34 -12.89
N PRO A 116 15.19 -12.94 -12.26
CA PRO A 116 14.09 -12.18 -11.68
C PRO A 116 14.60 -11.22 -10.61
N LEU A 117 14.16 -9.97 -10.66
CA LEU A 117 14.40 -8.98 -9.61
C LEU A 117 13.15 -8.83 -8.75
N VAL A 118 13.24 -9.22 -7.48
CA VAL A 118 12.16 -9.09 -6.51
C VAL A 118 12.30 -7.76 -5.77
N LEU A 119 11.33 -6.87 -5.97
CA LEU A 119 11.25 -5.58 -5.30
C LEU A 119 10.41 -5.67 -4.03
N ASN A 120 10.96 -5.22 -2.91
CA ASN A 120 10.24 -5.13 -1.64
C ASN A 120 10.19 -3.68 -1.18
N PHE A 121 9.05 -3.03 -1.38
CA PHE A 121 8.83 -1.64 -0.97
C PHE A 121 8.42 -1.59 0.49
N GLY A 122 9.14 -0.81 1.29
CA GLY A 122 8.95 -0.78 2.74
C GLY A 122 9.37 0.52 3.39
N SER A 123 8.89 0.72 4.59
CA SER A 123 9.34 1.77 5.52
C SER A 123 9.61 1.13 6.88
N CYS A 124 10.05 1.89 7.88
CA CYS A 124 10.23 1.37 9.24
C CYS A 124 8.90 1.10 9.97
N THR A 125 7.80 1.04 9.23
CA THR A 125 6.48 0.70 9.76
C THR A 125 6.44 -0.76 10.24
N PRO A 126 5.69 -1.05 11.31
CA PRO A 126 5.69 -2.39 11.91
C PRO A 126 5.31 -3.50 10.92
N SER A 127 4.37 -3.24 10.00
CA SER A 127 3.91 -4.18 8.97
C SER A 127 5.04 -4.71 8.08
N PHE A 128 6.04 -3.88 7.75
CA PHE A 128 7.21 -4.27 6.98
C PHE A 128 8.22 -5.02 7.86
N LEU A 129 8.52 -4.48 9.05
CA LEU A 129 9.46 -5.08 9.99
C LEU A 129 9.06 -6.50 10.42
N PHE A 130 7.78 -6.76 10.67
CA PHE A 130 7.31 -8.10 11.07
C PHE A 130 7.47 -9.15 9.96
N LYS A 131 7.39 -8.74 8.70
CA LYS A 131 7.60 -9.64 7.56
C LYS A 131 9.05 -9.67 7.10
N PHE A 132 9.92 -8.87 7.71
CA PHE A 132 11.31 -8.74 7.28
C PHE A 132 12.10 -10.04 7.46
N ASP A 133 11.88 -10.75 8.57
CA ASP A 133 12.54 -12.05 8.78
C ASP A 133 12.04 -13.13 7.80
N GLN A 134 10.77 -13.06 7.38
CA GLN A 134 10.25 -13.94 6.33
C GLN A 134 10.89 -13.60 4.98
N PHE A 135 11.09 -12.30 4.70
CA PHE A 135 11.78 -11.86 3.50
C PHE A 135 13.25 -12.30 3.49
N LYS A 136 13.97 -12.21 4.61
CA LYS A 136 15.35 -12.73 4.72
C LYS A 136 15.45 -14.21 4.35
N ARG A 137 14.55 -15.04 4.88
CA ARG A 137 14.51 -16.47 4.54
C ARG A 137 14.29 -16.69 3.04
N LEU A 138 13.39 -15.90 2.45
CA LEU A 138 13.12 -15.96 1.01
C LEU A 138 14.36 -15.56 0.19
N VAL A 139 15.12 -14.55 0.63
CA VAL A 139 16.41 -14.19 0.01
C VAL A 139 17.40 -15.35 0.12
N GLU A 140 17.54 -15.95 1.29
CA GLU A 140 18.44 -17.10 1.51
C GLU A 140 18.09 -18.26 0.57
N ASP A 141 16.81 -18.64 0.50
CA ASP A 141 16.32 -19.77 -0.30
C ASP A 141 16.47 -19.56 -1.82
N PHE A 142 16.33 -18.32 -2.30
CA PHE A 142 16.24 -18.01 -3.74
C PHE A 142 17.36 -17.13 -4.29
N SER A 143 18.36 -16.79 -3.48
CA SER A 143 19.54 -15.97 -3.89
C SER A 143 20.33 -16.56 -5.07
N SER A 144 20.23 -17.86 -5.32
CA SER A 144 20.89 -18.52 -6.45
C SER A 144 20.23 -18.22 -7.80
N ILE A 145 18.91 -17.95 -7.81
CA ILE A 145 18.12 -17.80 -9.04
C ILE A 145 17.49 -16.43 -9.24
N ALA A 146 17.38 -15.62 -8.20
CA ALA A 146 16.76 -14.30 -8.22
C ALA A 146 17.60 -13.26 -7.47
N ASP A 147 17.39 -12.00 -7.81
CA ASP A 147 17.98 -10.85 -7.14
C ASP A 147 16.92 -10.14 -6.31
N PHE A 148 17.33 -9.48 -5.23
CA PHE A 148 16.43 -8.90 -4.25
C PHE A 148 16.82 -7.45 -3.98
N LEU A 149 15.84 -6.55 -4.05
CA LEU A 149 16.04 -5.13 -3.77
C LEU A 149 14.96 -4.62 -2.81
N ILE A 150 15.40 -4.05 -1.69
CA ILE A 150 14.52 -3.33 -0.78
C ILE A 150 14.51 -1.86 -1.19
N ILE A 151 13.33 -1.32 -1.46
CA ILE A 151 13.15 0.09 -1.78
C ILE A 151 12.51 0.75 -0.56
N TYR A 152 13.28 1.57 0.13
CA TYR A 152 12.77 2.36 1.23
C TYR A 152 11.88 3.48 0.70
N ILE A 153 10.63 3.52 1.14
CA ILE A 153 9.63 4.53 0.78
C ILE A 153 9.28 5.39 1.99
N GLU A 154 8.60 6.51 1.71
CA GLU A 154 8.11 7.41 2.75
C GLU A 154 7.33 6.66 3.85
N GLU A 155 7.56 7.05 5.11
CA GLU A 155 6.90 6.45 6.27
C GLU A 155 5.39 6.49 6.12
N ALA A 156 4.72 5.35 6.37
CA ALA A 156 3.25 5.30 6.24
C ALA A 156 2.53 5.97 7.41
N HIS A 157 3.26 6.39 8.44
CA HIS A 157 2.77 7.18 9.56
C HIS A 157 3.36 8.59 9.46
N ALA A 158 2.48 9.59 9.45
CA ALA A 158 2.91 10.98 9.59
C ALA A 158 3.58 11.14 10.96
N SER A 159 4.83 11.61 10.97
CA SER A 159 5.45 12.14 12.18
C SER A 159 4.58 13.29 12.67
N GLY A 160 3.85 13.06 13.76
CA GLY A 160 3.17 14.11 14.52
C GLY A 160 4.14 14.89 15.37
#